data_AF-A0A918GXK2-F1
#
_entry.id   AF-A0A918GXK2-F1
#
_cell.length_a   1.000
_cell.length_b   1.000
_cell.length_c   1.000
_cell.angle_alpha   90.00
_cell.angle_beta   90.00
_cell.angle_gamma   90.00
#
_symmetry.space_group_name_H-M   'P 1'
#
loop_
_entity.id
_entity.type
_entity.pdbx_description
1 polymer ?
#
loop_
_entity_poly.entity_id
_entity_poly.type
_entity_poly.pdbx_seq_one_letter_code
_entity_poly.pdbx_strand_id
1 'polypeptide(L)' 'MAARTAGCDCRWELELEWSSEGRSGTVRINDGGRPFRTTGIRGRPTHAYDTETRRWTAAQD' A
#
# COMPACT_ATOMS: atom_id res chain seq x y z
N MET A 1 0.29 14.85 10.16
CA MET A 1 1.50 14.59 9.33
C MET A 1 1.05 14.50 7.88
N ALA A 2 1.64 15.29 6.98
CA ALA A 2 1.41 15.13 5.54
C ALA A 2 2.77 14.86 4.87
N ALA A 3 2.89 13.71 4.21
CA ALA A 3 4.05 13.40 3.38
C ALA A 3 3.79 13.96 1.96
N ARG A 4 4.69 14.81 1.46
CA ARG A 4 4.62 15.34 0.09
C ARG A 4 5.54 14.53 -0.81
N THR A 5 4.98 13.63 -1.60
CA THR A 5 5.69 12.55 -2.32
C THR A 5 6.20 12.92 -3.71
N ALA A 6 6.50 14.19 -3.97
CA ALA A 6 6.96 14.60 -5.30
C ALA A 6 8.32 13.99 -5.72
N GLY A 7 9.12 13.48 -4.77
CA GLY A 7 10.47 12.95 -5.03
C GLY A 7 10.88 11.69 -4.28
N CYS A 8 9.97 11.00 -3.57
CA CYS A 8 10.33 9.83 -2.79
C CYS A 8 10.05 8.53 -3.56
N ASP A 9 11.09 7.73 -3.78
CA ASP A 9 11.01 6.29 -3.99
C ASP A 9 11.24 5.61 -2.64
N CYS A 10 10.15 5.37 -1.91
CA CYS A 10 10.20 4.80 -0.57
C CYS A 10 10.09 3.28 -0.64
N ARG A 11 10.97 2.60 0.09
CA ARG A 11 10.83 1.19 0.43
C ARG A 11 10.44 1.05 1.90
N TRP A 12 9.49 0.17 2.20
CA TRP A 12 8.99 -0.03 3.56
C TRP A 12 8.56 -1.48 3.80
N GLU A 13 8.63 -1.88 5.06
CA GLU A 13 8.23 -3.20 5.56
C GLU A 13 7.00 -3.05 6.47
N LEU A 14 6.16 -4.08 6.56
CA LEU A 14 4.97 -4.10 7.42
C LEU A 14 4.94 -5.34 8.28
N GLU A 15 4.79 -5.16 9.58
CA GLU A 15 4.51 -6.22 10.53
C GLU A 15 3.13 -5.99 11.14
N LEU A 16 2.32 -7.05 11.16
CA LEU A 16 0.98 -7.05 11.75
C LEU A 16 1.00 -7.92 12.99
N GLU A 17 0.80 -7.30 14.14
CA GLU A 17 0.43 -7.99 15.36
C GLU A 17 -1.06 -8.34 15.31
N TRP A 18 -1.41 -9.59 15.58
CA TRP A 18 -2.79 -10.07 15.50
C TRP A 18 -3.15 -10.97 16.68
N SER A 19 -4.45 -11.03 16.96
CA SER A 19 -5.06 -12.01 17.84
C SER A 19 -6.41 -12.46 17.30
N SER A 20 -6.74 -13.74 17.48
CA SER A 20 -8.00 -14.35 17.05
C SER A 20 -8.24 -15.65 17.80
N GLU A 21 -9.39 -15.80 18.47
CA GLU A 21 -9.83 -17.02 19.16
C GLU A 21 -8.73 -17.73 19.99
N GLY A 22 -8.05 -16.97 20.86
CA GLY A 22 -7.00 -17.50 21.74
C GLY A 22 -5.64 -17.73 21.07
N ARG A 23 -5.52 -17.45 19.77
CA ARG A 23 -4.24 -17.41 19.04
C ARG A 23 -3.79 -15.97 18.88
N SER A 24 -2.49 -15.78 18.82
CA SER A 24 -1.87 -14.50 18.52
C SER A 24 -0.53 -14.69 17.79
N GLY A 25 -0.01 -13.61 17.24
CA GLY A 25 1.33 -13.59 16.69
C GLY A 25 1.63 -12.31 15.92
N THR A 26 2.80 -12.29 15.29
CA THR A 26 3.22 -11.23 14.37
C THR A 26 3.43 -11.86 13.00
N VAL A 27 2.82 -11.29 11.97
CA VAL A 27 3.03 -11.70 10.58
C VAL A 27 3.64 -10.55 9.80
N ARG A 28 4.68 -10.84 9.02
CA ARG A 28 5.23 -9.88 8.07
C ARG A 28 4.43 -9.93 6.77
N ILE A 29 4.01 -8.76 6.32
CA ILE A 29 3.34 -8.56 5.04
C ILE A 29 4.34 -7.90 4.09
N ASN A 30 4.56 -8.49 2.92
CA ASN A 30 5.55 -8.02 1.95
C ASN A 30 5.09 -8.29 0.49
N ASP A 31 5.84 -7.77 -0.47
CA ASP A 31 5.64 -7.98 -1.92
C ASP A 31 6.50 -9.17 -2.41
N GLY A 32 6.03 -10.40 -2.19
CA GLY A 32 6.71 -11.61 -2.67
C GLY A 32 8.14 -11.79 -2.12
N GLY A 33 8.36 -11.40 -0.86
CA GLY A 33 9.67 -11.41 -0.22
C GLY A 33 10.47 -10.11 -0.35
N ARG A 34 9.89 -9.05 -0.94
CA ARG A 34 10.51 -7.73 -1.11
C ARG A 34 9.79 -6.66 -0.28
N PRO A 35 10.48 -5.59 0.15
CA PRO A 35 9.82 -4.43 0.74
C PRO A 35 8.81 -3.85 -0.26
N PHE A 36 7.70 -3.34 0.27
CA PHE A 36 6.77 -2.54 -0.54
C PHE A 36 7.47 -1.28 -1.06
N ARG A 37 7.02 -0.82 -2.22
CA ARG A 37 7.56 0.38 -2.87
C ARG A 37 6.45 1.38 -3.14
N THR A 38 6.64 2.62 -2.70
CA THR A 38 5.76 3.74 -3.00
C THR A 38 6.55 4.83 -3.72
N THR A 39 6.09 5.24 -4.90
CA THR A 39 6.70 6.33 -5.68
C THR A 39 5.75 7.51 -5.87
N GLY A 40 6.33 8.68 -6.14
CA GLY A 40 5.58 9.82 -6.65
C GLY A 40 4.83 9.50 -7.95
N ILE A 41 3.68 10.14 -8.12
CA ILE A 41 2.67 9.80 -9.14
C ILE A 41 2.76 10.65 -10.43
N ARG A 42 3.56 11.73 -10.42
CA ARG A 42 3.64 12.71 -11.52
C ARG A 42 3.98 12.02 -12.86
N GLY A 43 3.11 12.19 -13.86
CA GLY A 43 3.32 11.73 -15.23
C GLY A 43 3.20 10.21 -15.44
N ARG A 44 2.55 9.49 -14.51
CA ARG A 44 2.34 8.04 -14.59
C ARG A 44 0.84 7.72 -14.59
N PRO A 45 0.37 6.70 -15.34
CA PRO A 45 -1.00 6.22 -15.22
C PRO A 45 -1.30 5.80 -13.79
N THR A 46 -2.45 6.19 -13.29
CA THR A 46 -2.88 5.96 -11.91
C THR A 46 -4.14 5.11 -11.92
N HIS A 47 -4.29 4.22 -10.95
CA HIS A 47 -5.49 3.39 -10.82
C HIS A 47 -6.02 3.55 -9.41
N ALA A 48 -7.32 3.80 -9.29
CA ALA A 48 -8.02 3.87 -8.02
C ALA A 48 -8.94 2.65 -7.89
N TYR A 49 -9.06 2.13 -6.67
CA TYR A 49 -10.05 1.11 -6.36
C TYR A 49 -11.32 1.80 -5.90
N ASP A 50 -12.38 1.67 -6.68
CA ASP A 50 -13.73 2.11 -6.34
C ASP A 50 -14.36 1.09 -5.39
N THR A 51 -14.61 1.50 -4.15
CA THR A 51 -15.19 0.65 -3.11
C THR A 51 -16.69 0.43 -3.27
N GLU A 52 -17.40 1.32 -3.98
CA GLU A 52 -18.83 1.20 -4.26
C GLU A 52 -19.06 0.16 -5.37
N THR A 53 -18.33 0.29 -6.47
CA THR A 53 -18.47 -0.63 -7.62
C THR A 53 -17.55 -1.86 -7.53
N ARG A 54 -16.65 -1.90 -6.54
CA ARG A 54 -15.65 -2.97 -6.29
C ARG A 54 -14.78 -3.25 -7.52
N ARG A 55 -14.34 -2.19 -8.18
CA ARG A 55 -13.57 -2.27 -9.44
C ARG A 55 -12.38 -1.32 -9.41
N TRP A 56 -11.35 -1.71 -10.15
CA TRP A 56 -10.25 -0.82 -10.47
C TRP A 56 -10.65 0.10 -11.62
N THR A 57 -10.49 1.40 -11.44
CA THR A 57 -10.69 2.41 -12.49
C THR A 57 -9.39 3.18 -12.71
N ALA A 58 -9.19 3.70 -13.92
CA ALA A 58 -8.17 4.73 -14.11
C ALA A 58 -8.50 5.89 -13.15
N ALA A 59 -7.52 6.32 -12.37
CA ALA A 59 -7.71 7.52 -11.56
C ALA A 59 -7.70 8.72 -12.53
N GLN A 60 -8.73 9.55 -12.41
CA GLN A 60 -8.83 10.81 -13.15
C GLN A 60 -7.80 11.78 -12.52
N ASP A 61 -7.14 12.58 -13.36
CA ASP A 61 -6.20 13.62 -12.91
C ASP A 61 -6.87 14.68 -12.02
#